data_AF-A0A6V7LQI3-F1
#
_entry.id   AF-A0A6V7LQI3-F1
#
_cell.length_a   1.000
_cell.length_b   1.000
_cell.length_c   1.000
_cell.angle_alpha   90.00
_cell.angle_beta   90.00
_cell.angle_gamma   90.00
#
_symmetry.space_group_name_H-M   'P 1'
#
loop_
_entity.id
_entity.type
_entity.pdbx_description
1 polymer ?
#
loop_
_entity_poly.entity_id
_entity_poly.type
_entity_poly.pdbx_seq_one_letter_code
_entity_poly.pdbx_strand_id
1 'polypeptide(L)'
;MELGSQPLVETAANVFREMCYNYRDSLVAGILVAGWDAQKGGQVYSIPIGGMCVRQPISIGGSGSTYVYGYVDANYKPNMSKDECIKLVTN
;
A
#
# COMPACT_ATOMS: atom_id res chain seq x y z
N MET A 1 7.16 2.73 -23.02
CA MET A 1 6.20 3.41 -23.91
C MET A 1 5.37 4.33 -23.07
N GLU A 2 5.38 5.64 -23.34
CA GLU A 2 4.48 6.57 -22.66
C GLU A 2 3.08 6.39 -23.26
N LEU A 3 2.12 5.98 -22.43
CA LEU A 3 0.76 5.64 -22.87
C LEU A 3 -0.14 6.88 -23.07
N GLY A 4 0.39 8.09 -22.91
CA GLY A 4 -0.37 9.35 -22.97
C GLY A 4 -1.32 9.58 -21.78
N SER A 5 -1.48 8.61 -20.88
CA SER A 5 -2.27 8.70 -19.65
C SER A 5 -1.38 8.62 -18.41
N GLN A 6 -1.91 9.07 -17.26
CA GLN A 6 -1.26 8.85 -15.97
C GLN A 6 -1.06 7.33 -15.71
N PRO A 7 0.04 6.93 -15.04
CA PRO A 7 0.31 5.53 -14.75
C PRO A 7 -0.73 4.96 -13.78
N LEU A 8 -1.03 3.66 -13.94
CA LEU A 8 -1.88 2.93 -12.99
C LEU A 8 -1.13 2.66 -11.69
N VAL A 9 -1.84 2.69 -10.56
CA VAL A 9 -1.24 2.37 -9.26
C VAL A 9 -0.74 0.93 -9.23
N GLU A 10 -1.50 0.01 -9.84
CA GLU A 10 -1.13 -1.39 -9.98
C GLU A 10 0.17 -1.59 -10.79
N THR A 11 0.42 -0.76 -11.81
CA THR A 11 1.67 -0.80 -12.57
C THR A 11 2.85 -0.46 -11.66
N ALA A 12 2.74 0.60 -10.86
CA ALA A 12 3.78 0.93 -9.88
C ALA A 12 3.97 -0.19 -8.84
N ALA A 13 2.88 -0.79 -8.34
CA ALA A 13 2.96 -1.91 -7.41
C ALA A 13 3.67 -3.13 -8.01
N ASN A 14 3.45 -3.44 -9.30
CA ASN A 14 4.13 -4.53 -9.98
C ASN A 14 5.63 -4.26 -10.21
N VAL A 15 6.04 -3.01 -10.46
CA VAL A 15 7.47 -2.66 -10.54
C VAL A 15 8.17 -2.97 -9.21
N PHE A 16 7.59 -2.54 -8.09
CA PHE A 16 8.16 -2.83 -6.77
C PHE A 16 8.13 -4.32 -6.42
N ARG A 17 7.06 -5.03 -6.82
CA ARG A 17 6.99 -6.50 -6.70
C ARG A 17 8.17 -7.18 -7.39
N GLU A 18 8.45 -6.81 -8.64
CA GLU A 18 9.56 -7.37 -9.41
C GLU A 18 10.91 -7.06 -8.74
N MET A 19 11.11 -5.83 -8.27
CA MET A 19 12.33 -5.46 -7.54
C MET A 19 12.50 -6.28 -6.26
N CYS A 20 11.46 -6.36 -5.41
CA CYS A 20 11.51 -7.14 -4.18
C CYS A 20 11.74 -8.64 -4.45
N TYR A 21 11.11 -9.21 -5.48
CA TYR A 21 11.28 -10.62 -5.82
C TYR A 21 12.68 -10.93 -6.37
N ASN A 22 13.15 -10.13 -7.35
CA ASN A 22 14.42 -10.37 -8.03
C ASN A 22 15.63 -10.11 -7.12
N TYR A 23 15.49 -9.19 -6.17
CA TYR A 23 16.56 -8.83 -5.25
C TYR A 23 16.31 -9.34 -3.82
N ARG A 24 15.43 -10.32 -3.60
CA ARG A 24 15.06 -10.77 -2.24
C ARG A 24 16.23 -11.21 -1.35
N ASP A 25 17.34 -11.66 -1.96
CA ASP A 25 18.55 -12.08 -1.24
C ASP A 25 19.47 -10.89 -0.90
N SER A 26 19.27 -9.72 -1.52
CA SER A 26 20.09 -8.51 -1.35
C SER A 26 19.31 -7.27 -0.90
N LEU A 27 17.98 -7.30 -0.96
CA LEU A 27 17.07 -6.20 -0.64
C LEU A 27 16.06 -6.66 0.41
N VAL A 28 16.27 -6.20 1.65
CA VAL A 28 15.35 -6.44 2.76
C VAL A 28 14.43 -5.23 2.88
N ALA A 29 13.43 -5.15 2.01
CA ALA A 29 12.45 -4.07 2.00
C ALA A 29 11.01 -4.60 1.90
N GLY A 30 10.15 -4.10 2.80
CA GLY A 30 8.69 -4.15 2.62
C GLY A 30 8.21 -2.82 2.08
N ILE A 31 7.45 -2.83 0.99
CA ILE A 31 6.98 -1.65 0.29
C ILE A 31 5.46 -1.54 0.42
N LEU A 32 4.97 -0.34 0.74
CA LEU A 32 3.56 0.02 0.60
C LEU A 32 3.43 0.95 -0.60
N VAL A 33 2.57 0.60 -1.55
CA VAL A 33 2.26 1.45 -2.72
C VAL A 33 0.81 1.88 -2.61
N ALA A 34 0.56 3.19 -2.52
CA ALA A 34 -0.77 3.75 -2.46
C ALA A 34 -0.96 4.82 -3.52
N GLY A 35 -2.18 4.98 -4.01
CA GLY A 35 -2.51 5.99 -5.00
C GLY A 35 -3.95 5.93 -5.43
N TRP A 36 -4.26 6.75 -6.44
CA TRP A 36 -5.56 6.77 -7.10
C TRP A 36 -5.33 6.74 -8.61
N ASP A 37 -6.16 5.97 -9.32
CA ASP A 37 -6.26 6.06 -10.77
C ASP A 37 -7.72 5.98 -11.22
N ALA A 38 -7.95 6.36 -12.48
CA ALA A 38 -9.29 6.44 -13.05
C ALA A 38 -9.96 5.06 -13.27
N GLN A 39 -9.20 3.95 -13.22
CA GLN A 39 -9.75 2.62 -13.48
C GLN A 39 -10.26 1.93 -12.22
N LYS A 40 -9.47 1.98 -11.14
CA LYS A 40 -9.71 1.23 -9.89
C LYS A 40 -9.91 2.13 -8.67
N GLY A 41 -9.86 3.45 -8.87
CA GLY A 41 -9.99 4.44 -7.80
C GLY A 41 -8.84 4.34 -6.79
N GLY A 42 -9.15 4.62 -5.53
CA GLY A 42 -8.21 4.53 -4.41
C GLY A 42 -7.70 3.10 -4.20
N GLN A 43 -6.38 2.97 -4.08
CA GLN A 43 -5.70 1.68 -4.00
C GLN A 43 -4.55 1.76 -3.00
N VAL A 44 -4.37 0.65 -2.27
CA VAL A 44 -3.21 0.40 -1.42
C VAL A 44 -2.76 -1.04 -1.67
N TYR A 45 -1.47 -1.24 -1.91
CA TYR A 45 -0.82 -2.52 -2.13
C TYR A 45 0.30 -2.72 -1.11
N SER A 46 0.34 -3.92 -0.52
CA SER A 46 1.43 -4.36 0.34
C SER A 46 2.32 -5.35 -0.41
N ILE A 47 3.62 -5.05 -0.44
CA ILE A 47 4.66 -5.84 -1.09
C ILE A 47 5.71 -6.20 -0.02
N PRO A 48 5.58 -7.36 0.64
CA PRO A 48 6.56 -7.78 1.64
C PRO A 48 7.87 -8.22 0.99
N ILE A 49 8.89 -8.46 1.82
CA ILE A 49 10.25 -8.85 1.41
C ILE A 49 10.27 -10.07 0.45
N GLY A 50 9.27 -10.95 0.53
CA GLY A 50 9.12 -12.10 -0.39
C GLY A 50 8.63 -11.78 -1.81
N GLY A 51 8.33 -10.50 -2.12
CA GLY A 51 7.88 -10.09 -3.45
C GLY A 51 6.44 -10.50 -3.80
N MET A 52 5.60 -10.78 -2.80
CA MET A 52 4.14 -10.83 -3.01
C MET A 52 3.62 -9.42 -3.33
N CYS A 53 2.43 -9.31 -3.93
CA CYS A 53 1.77 -8.03 -4.14
C CYS A 53 0.28 -8.20 -3.84
N VAL A 54 -0.19 -7.60 -2.75
CA VAL A 54 -1.54 -7.82 -2.25
C VAL A 54 -2.26 -6.49 -2.09
N ARG A 55 -3.39 -6.31 -2.78
CA ARG A 55 -4.26 -5.14 -2.57
C ARG A 55 -4.95 -5.26 -1.21
N GLN A 56 -4.98 -4.17 -0.45
CA GLN A 56 -5.61 -4.11 0.87
C GLN A 56 -6.45 -2.83 1.01
N PRO A 57 -7.50 -2.84 1.84
CA PRO A 57 -8.26 -1.64 2.15
C PRO A 57 -7.45 -0.61 2.96
N ILE A 58 -6.51 -1.09 3.77
CA ILE A 58 -5.54 -0.34 4.55
C ILE A 58 -4.28 -1.20 4.72
N SER A 59 -3.10 -0.59 4.87
CA SER A 59 -1.87 -1.33 5.13
C SER A 59 -0.99 -0.59 6.12
N ILE A 60 -0.28 -1.37 6.94
CA ILE A 60 0.57 -0.90 8.02
C ILE A 60 1.90 -1.65 7.88
N GLY A 61 3.02 -0.98 8.13
CA GLY A 61 4.35 -1.57 8.07
C GLY A 61 5.32 -0.94 9.07
N GLY A 62 6.55 -1.45 9.11
CA GLY A 62 7.60 -0.98 10.02
C GLY A 62 7.56 -1.65 11.41
N SER A 63 8.59 -1.44 12.22
CA SER A 63 8.73 -2.09 13.54
C SER A 63 7.68 -1.66 14.57
N GLY A 64 7.12 -0.46 14.42
CA GLY A 64 6.05 0.06 15.28
C GLY A 64 4.64 -0.42 14.92
N SER A 65 4.50 -1.23 13.86
CA SER A 65 3.18 -1.58 13.32
C SER A 65 2.31 -2.36 14.30
N THR A 66 2.90 -3.12 15.24
CA THR A 66 2.14 -3.96 16.18
C THR A 66 1.10 -3.18 16.98
N TYR A 67 1.47 -2.00 17.49
CA TYR A 67 0.52 -1.11 18.17
C TYR A 67 -0.54 -0.58 17.20
N VAL A 68 -0.08 -0.14 16.02
CA VAL A 68 -0.94 0.45 14.99
C VAL A 68 -1.97 -0.55 14.46
N TYR A 69 -1.64 -1.85 14.40
CA TYR A 69 -2.59 -2.90 14.04
C TYR A 69 -3.80 -2.91 14.97
N GLY A 70 -3.60 -2.86 16.29
CA GLY A 70 -4.71 -2.82 17.24
C GLY A 70 -5.54 -1.54 17.14
N TYR A 71 -4.88 -0.40 16.93
CA TYR A 71 -5.57 0.87 16.73
C TYR A 71 -6.41 0.89 15.45
N VAL A 72 -5.83 0.46 14.32
CA VAL A 72 -6.52 0.40 13.02
C VAL A 72 -7.65 -0.62 13.04
N ASP A 73 -7.45 -1.79 13.63
CA ASP A 73 -8.49 -2.82 13.75
C ASP A 73 -9.73 -2.31 14.50
N ALA A 74 -9.52 -1.52 15.56
CA ALA A 74 -10.62 -0.95 16.35
C ALA A 74 -11.30 0.28 15.71
N ASN A 75 -10.60 1.05 14.86
CA ASN A 75 -11.05 2.37 14.43
C ASN A 75 -11.31 2.51 12.92
N TYR A 76 -10.68 1.67 12.08
CA TYR A 76 -10.89 1.70 10.64
C TYR A 76 -12.29 1.20 10.29
N LYS A 77 -12.94 1.90 9.36
CA LYS A 77 -14.21 1.49 8.79
C LYS A 77 -14.14 1.62 7.26
N PRO A 78 -14.75 0.70 6.51
CA PRO A 78 -14.93 0.90 5.08
C PRO A 78 -15.69 2.20 4.81
N ASN A 79 -15.32 2.91 3.74
CA ASN A 79 -15.97 4.14 3.28
C ASN A 79 -15.95 5.32 4.28
N MET A 80 -14.91 5.43 5.11
CA MET A 80 -14.65 6.63 5.89
C MET A 80 -14.56 7.87 4.99
N SER A 81 -15.12 8.98 5.47
CA SER A 81 -14.94 10.29 4.87
C SER A 81 -13.47 10.73 4.92
N LYS A 82 -13.11 11.73 4.12
CA LYS A 82 -11.76 12.31 4.11
C LYS A 82 -11.32 12.73 5.53
N ASP A 83 -12.19 13.39 6.28
CA ASP A 83 -11.88 13.91 7.61
C ASP A 83 -11.70 12.79 8.63
N GLU A 84 -12.52 11.73 8.54
CA GLU A 84 -12.34 10.52 9.35
C GLU A 84 -11.02 9.81 9.04
N CYS A 85 -10.67 9.68 7.76
CA CYS A 85 -9.39 9.11 7.32
C CYS A 85 -8.20 9.92 7.85
N ILE A 86 -8.25 11.25 7.74
CA ILE A 86 -7.20 12.15 8.27
C ILE A 86 -7.07 11.96 9.78
N LYS A 87 -8.19 11.92 10.51
CA LYS A 87 -8.20 11.71 11.95
C LYS A 87 -7.62 10.35 12.34
N LEU A 88 -7.92 9.29 11.57
CA LEU A 88 -7.38 7.95 11.81
C LEU A 88 -5.85 7.93 11.70
N VAL A 89 -5.26 8.59 10.70
CA VAL A 89 -3.80 8.53 10.44
C VAL A 89 -2.98 9.56 11.23
N THR A 90 -3.63 10.53 11.89
CA THR A 90 -2.96 11.61 12.65
C THR A 90 -2.86 11.32 14.15
N ASN A 91 -3.58 10.33 14.66
CA ASN A 91 -3.59 9.98 16.09
C ASN A 91 -2.19 9.66 16.64
#